data_AF-A0A5B7GEA1-F1
#
_entry.id   AF-A0A5B7GEA1-F1
#
_cell.length_a   1.000
_cell.length_b   1.000
_cell.length_c   1.000
_cell.angle_alpha   90.00
_cell.angle_beta   90.00
_cell.angle_gamma   90.00
#
_symmetry.space_group_name_H-M   'P 1'
#
loop_
_entity.id
_entity.type
_entity.pdbx_description
1 polymer ?
#
loop_
_entity_poly.entity_id
_entity_poly.type
_entity_poly.pdbx_seq_one_letter_code
_entity_poly.pdbx_strand_id
1 'polypeptide(L)'
;MKSNNMEDSMLEVVEGEVEIMRSAYCEEFSDLREQDVWKVARPPEVRITLGPHHSQGGTLHAHVKVVLRIITGEGYPNKAASVHIESFSGLSDKEGEELYNQLQKKVYEFAESGMVVMLELCQHTQNYLSEHARPYTDSIYDEMVAEQESRRRADQKAEEEIQRQRELQEEAHRSTMQEEVARWVNQMCIVTTKKWIFFFIIHPRT
;
A
#
# COMPACT_ATOMS: atom_id res chain seq x y z
N MET A 1 -47.45 -37.54 12.12
CA MET A 1 -46.76 -37.68 10.82
C MET A 1 -46.62 -36.34 10.07
N LYS A 2 -46.49 -35.19 10.75
CA LYS A 2 -46.27 -33.87 10.10
C LYS A 2 -44.86 -33.30 10.31
N SER A 3 -44.07 -33.87 11.23
CA SER A 3 -42.77 -33.33 11.64
C SER A 3 -41.68 -33.50 10.57
N ASN A 4 -41.67 -34.62 9.83
CA ASN A 4 -40.58 -34.92 8.88
C ASN A 4 -40.51 -33.97 7.67
N ASN A 5 -41.61 -33.31 7.28
CA ASN A 5 -41.63 -32.51 6.04
C ASN A 5 -41.17 -31.06 6.24
N MET A 6 -41.25 -30.53 7.47
CA MET A 6 -40.79 -29.17 7.80
C MET A 6 -39.29 -29.14 8.12
N GLU A 7 -38.78 -30.18 8.79
CA GLU A 7 -37.35 -30.30 9.09
C GLU A 7 -36.52 -30.48 7.81
N ASP A 8 -37.00 -31.29 6.87
CA ASP A 8 -36.36 -31.51 5.56
C ASP A 8 -36.27 -30.22 4.74
N SER A 9 -37.34 -29.42 4.74
CA SER A 9 -37.36 -28.11 4.07
C SER A 9 -36.41 -27.09 4.71
N MET A 10 -36.24 -27.11 6.03
CA MET A 10 -35.27 -26.22 6.69
C MET A 10 -33.83 -26.64 6.40
N LEU A 11 -33.54 -27.95 6.37
CA LEU A 11 -32.22 -28.45 5.99
C LEU A 11 -31.86 -28.02 4.56
N GLU A 12 -32.82 -28.07 3.63
CA GLU A 12 -32.62 -27.61 2.25
C GLU A 12 -32.23 -26.12 2.19
N VAL A 13 -32.86 -25.26 2.99
CA VAL A 13 -32.52 -23.82 3.05
C VAL A 13 -31.10 -23.62 3.61
N VAL A 14 -30.74 -24.36 4.64
CA VAL A 14 -29.41 -24.28 5.28
C VAL A 14 -28.32 -24.75 4.31
N GLU A 15 -28.50 -25.88 3.64
CA GLU A 15 -27.55 -26.37 2.63
C GLU A 15 -27.49 -25.43 1.42
N GLY A 16 -28.61 -24.82 1.03
CA GLY A 16 -28.65 -23.77 0.00
C GLY A 16 -27.78 -22.57 0.37
N GLU A 17 -27.79 -22.13 1.63
CA GLU A 17 -26.92 -21.05 2.10
C GLU A 17 -25.43 -21.43 2.01
N VAL A 18 -25.08 -22.65 2.43
CA VAL A 18 -23.71 -23.19 2.32
C VAL A 18 -23.23 -23.22 0.86
N GLU A 19 -24.09 -23.65 -0.07
CA GLU A 19 -23.75 -23.71 -1.49
C GLU A 19 -23.53 -22.32 -2.08
N ILE A 20 -24.36 -21.34 -1.70
CA ILE A 20 -24.16 -19.94 -2.09
C ILE A 20 -22.83 -19.42 -1.57
N MET A 21 -22.48 -19.70 -0.31
CA MET A 21 -21.20 -19.28 0.27
C MET A 21 -20.02 -19.92 -0.45
N ARG A 22 -20.10 -21.22 -0.74
CA ARG A 22 -19.07 -21.95 -1.50
C ARG A 22 -18.83 -21.32 -2.86
N SER A 23 -19.90 -20.95 -3.57
CA SER A 23 -19.83 -20.32 -4.89
C SER A 23 -19.33 -18.87 -4.82
N ALA A 24 -19.74 -18.11 -3.81
CA ALA A 24 -19.40 -16.69 -3.68
C ALA A 24 -17.94 -16.46 -3.24
N TYR A 25 -17.41 -17.31 -2.37
CA TYR A 25 -16.11 -17.11 -1.72
C TYR A 25 -15.04 -18.09 -2.18
N CYS A 26 -15.40 -19.13 -2.93
CA CYS A 26 -14.48 -20.07 -3.58
C CYS A 26 -13.38 -20.57 -2.62
N GLU A 27 -12.12 -20.22 -2.88
CA GLU A 27 -10.94 -20.65 -2.11
C GLU A 27 -10.90 -20.09 -0.68
N GLU A 28 -11.61 -18.99 -0.42
CA GLU A 28 -11.65 -18.35 0.90
C GLU A 28 -12.62 -19.05 1.87
N PHE A 29 -13.43 -19.99 1.37
CA PHE A 29 -14.44 -20.73 2.11
C PHE A 29 -14.05 -22.20 2.30
N SER A 30 -14.43 -22.78 3.44
CA SER A 30 -14.22 -24.20 3.75
C SER A 30 -15.39 -24.73 4.59
N ASP A 31 -16.05 -25.78 4.10
CA ASP A 31 -16.99 -26.57 4.90
C ASP A 31 -16.19 -27.65 5.66
N LEU A 32 -16.15 -27.52 6.99
CA LEU A 32 -15.36 -28.39 7.85
C LEU A 32 -15.98 -29.79 8.01
N ARG A 33 -17.17 -30.04 7.47
CA ARG A 33 -17.76 -31.39 7.36
C ARG A 33 -17.05 -32.27 6.34
N GLU A 34 -16.43 -31.68 5.32
CA GLU A 34 -15.79 -32.42 4.22
C GLU A 34 -14.52 -33.16 4.64
N GLN A 35 -13.95 -32.78 5.77
CA GLN A 35 -12.75 -33.39 6.33
C GLN A 35 -13.04 -34.70 7.06
N ASP A 36 -14.32 -35.00 7.33
CA ASP A 36 -14.70 -36.23 8.00
C ASP A 36 -14.67 -37.43 7.03
N VAL A 37 -13.88 -38.44 7.38
CA VAL A 37 -13.78 -39.71 6.62
C VAL A 37 -15.13 -40.45 6.57
N TRP A 38 -15.96 -40.22 7.58
CA TRP A 38 -17.28 -40.85 7.73
C TRP A 38 -18.32 -39.81 7.33
N LYS A 39 -19.02 -40.03 6.20
CA LYS A 39 -20.06 -39.13 5.66
C LYS A 39 -21.33 -39.10 6.52
N VAL A 40 -21.18 -38.83 7.82
CA VAL A 40 -22.27 -38.70 8.77
C VAL A 40 -22.91 -37.34 8.58
N ALA A 41 -24.23 -37.31 8.38
CA ALA A 41 -24.96 -36.06 8.26
C ALA A 41 -24.87 -35.30 9.60
N ARG A 42 -24.31 -34.10 9.56
CA ARG A 42 -24.18 -33.23 10.73
C ARG A 42 -24.44 -31.76 10.34
N PRO A 43 -24.84 -30.92 11.31
CA PRO A 43 -25.02 -29.49 11.08
C PRO A 43 -23.76 -28.85 10.45
N PRO A 44 -23.92 -27.91 9.50
CA PRO A 44 -22.80 -27.18 8.92
C PRO A 44 -21.88 -26.54 9.94
N GLU A 45 -20.59 -26.69 9.67
CA GLU A 45 -19.53 -25.96 10.35
C GLU A 45 -18.65 -25.36 9.26
N VAL A 46 -18.65 -24.04 9.15
CA VAL A 46 -17.98 -23.34 8.04
C VAL A 46 -16.90 -22.44 8.57
N ARG A 47 -15.82 -22.34 7.80
CA ARG A 47 -14.70 -21.44 8.03
C ARG A 47 -14.51 -20.59 6.79
N ILE A 48 -14.39 -19.29 6.98
CA ILE A 48 -14.29 -18.33 5.87
C ILE A 48 -13.31 -17.21 6.19
N THR A 49 -12.48 -16.86 5.22
CA THR A 49 -11.59 -15.69 5.28
C THR A 49 -12.26 -14.52 4.56
N LEU A 50 -12.35 -13.37 5.21
CA LEU A 50 -13.05 -12.19 4.70
C LEU A 50 -12.10 -10.99 4.69
N GLY A 51 -12.10 -10.24 3.58
CA GLY A 51 -11.53 -8.91 3.47
C GLY A 51 -12.62 -7.83 3.32
N PRO A 52 -12.22 -6.55 3.14
CA PRO A 52 -13.15 -5.48 2.79
C PRO A 52 -14.01 -5.84 1.57
N HIS A 53 -15.23 -5.33 1.52
CA HIS A 53 -16.13 -5.54 0.39
C HIS A 53 -15.44 -5.05 -0.90
N HIS A 54 -15.38 -5.90 -1.93
CA HIS A 54 -14.76 -5.57 -3.21
C HIS A 54 -15.55 -4.44 -3.90
N SER A 55 -15.20 -3.19 -3.64
CA SER A 55 -15.56 -2.10 -4.54
C SER A 55 -14.82 -2.37 -5.86
N GLN A 56 -15.53 -2.19 -6.97
CA GLN A 56 -14.99 -2.45 -8.30
C GLN A 56 -13.78 -1.53 -8.57
N GLY A 57 -12.59 -2.02 -8.28
CA GLY A 57 -11.36 -1.23 -8.28
C GLY A 57 -10.29 -1.96 -7.47
N GLY A 58 -9.69 -2.96 -8.10
CA GLY A 58 -8.80 -3.91 -7.45
C GLY A 58 -7.72 -3.29 -6.56
N THR A 59 -7.32 -4.08 -5.57
CA THR A 59 -5.98 -4.08 -4.93
C THR A 59 -5.60 -2.98 -3.93
N LEU A 60 -6.51 -2.11 -3.44
CA LEU A 60 -6.10 -1.02 -2.53
C LEU A 60 -6.28 -1.23 -1.01
N HIS A 61 -6.97 -2.29 -0.55
CA HIS A 61 -7.29 -2.43 0.89
C HIS A 61 -6.97 -3.82 1.48
N ALA A 62 -5.86 -4.43 1.04
CA ALA A 62 -5.50 -5.82 1.37
C ALA A 62 -4.87 -6.04 2.77
N HIS A 63 -4.86 -5.05 3.67
CA HIS A 63 -4.24 -5.18 5.00
C HIS A 63 -5.20 -5.64 6.10
N VAL A 64 -6.51 -5.41 5.92
CA VAL A 64 -7.52 -5.83 6.92
C VAL A 64 -8.12 -7.16 6.50
N LYS A 65 -8.09 -8.16 7.39
CA LYS A 65 -8.68 -9.48 7.14
C LYS A 65 -9.24 -10.06 8.43
N VAL A 66 -10.26 -10.89 8.33
CA VAL A 66 -10.86 -11.66 9.43
C VAL A 66 -11.07 -13.10 8.99
N VAL A 67 -10.72 -14.05 9.86
CA VAL A 67 -11.09 -15.46 9.70
C VAL A 67 -12.24 -15.76 10.65
N LEU A 68 -13.40 -16.07 10.07
CA LEU A 68 -14.63 -16.35 10.77
C LEU A 68 -14.93 -17.86 10.75
N ARG A 69 -15.27 -18.41 11.90
CA ARG A 69 -15.80 -19.78 12.03
C ARG A 69 -17.24 -19.71 12.54
N ILE A 70 -18.15 -20.32 11.81
CA ILE A 70 -19.58 -20.38 12.12
C ILE A 70 -19.96 -21.85 12.31
N ILE A 71 -20.54 -22.16 13.46
CA ILE A 71 -20.94 -23.51 13.85
C ILE A 71 -22.44 -23.50 14.05
N THR A 72 -23.17 -24.26 13.22
CA THR A 72 -24.60 -24.45 13.41
C THR A 72 -24.85 -25.64 14.33
N GLY A 73 -25.92 -25.60 15.13
CA GLY A 73 -26.28 -26.67 16.06
C GLY A 73 -27.65 -27.27 15.75
N GLU A 74 -28.03 -28.30 16.52
CA GLU A 74 -29.36 -28.90 16.44
C GLU A 74 -30.46 -27.89 16.82
N GLY A 75 -31.17 -27.41 15.80
CA GLY A 75 -32.25 -26.42 15.92
C GLY A 75 -32.00 -25.10 15.20
N TYR A 76 -30.85 -24.92 14.53
CA TYR A 76 -30.67 -23.83 13.57
C TYR A 76 -31.69 -23.96 12.42
N PRO A 77 -32.27 -22.86 11.91
CA PRO A 77 -32.03 -21.45 12.27
C PRO A 77 -32.79 -20.94 13.51
N ASN A 78 -33.71 -21.70 14.10
CA ASN A 78 -34.49 -21.26 15.27
C ASN A 78 -33.68 -21.17 16.58
N LYS A 79 -32.46 -21.70 16.58
CA LYS A 79 -31.45 -21.48 17.60
C LYS A 79 -30.25 -20.79 16.99
N ALA A 80 -29.69 -19.86 17.75
CA ALA A 80 -28.47 -19.14 17.40
C ALA A 80 -27.33 -20.09 17.02
N ALA A 81 -26.66 -19.81 15.91
CA ALA A 81 -25.37 -20.39 15.59
C ALA A 81 -24.30 -19.92 16.60
N SER A 82 -23.19 -20.64 16.71
CA SER A 82 -22.00 -20.13 17.39
C SER A 82 -21.09 -19.47 16.38
N VAL A 83 -20.69 -18.22 16.64
CA VAL A 83 -19.79 -17.45 15.78
C VAL A 83 -18.50 -17.14 16.53
N HIS A 84 -17.35 -17.37 15.88
CA HIS A 84 -16.02 -17.14 16.43
C HIS A 84 -15.13 -16.43 15.42
N ILE A 85 -14.40 -15.41 15.90
CA ILE A 85 -13.30 -14.81 15.14
C ILE A 85 -12.03 -15.57 15.53
N GLU A 86 -11.50 -16.38 14.61
CA GLU A 86 -10.28 -17.18 14.87
C GLU A 86 -9.02 -16.31 14.83
N SER A 87 -9.00 -15.35 13.90
CA SER A 87 -7.90 -14.39 13.77
C SER A 87 -8.37 -13.17 12.99
N PHE A 88 -7.72 -12.03 13.22
CA PHE A 88 -7.89 -10.83 12.43
C PHE A 88 -6.56 -10.11 12.24
N SER A 89 -6.43 -9.38 11.14
CA SER A 89 -5.30 -8.49 10.85
C SER A 89 -5.83 -7.12 10.44
N GLY A 90 -5.07 -6.07 10.73
CA GLY A 90 -5.44 -4.70 10.34
C GLY A 90 -6.54 -4.05 11.20
N LEU A 91 -7.01 -4.73 12.24
CA LEU A 91 -7.89 -4.20 13.29
C LEU A 91 -7.12 -4.14 14.61
N SER A 92 -7.49 -3.20 15.47
CA SER A 92 -7.13 -3.17 16.88
C SER A 92 -7.96 -4.17 17.68
N ASP A 93 -7.49 -4.54 18.88
CA ASP A 93 -8.22 -5.48 19.74
C ASP A 93 -9.64 -5.00 20.09
N LYS A 94 -9.82 -3.67 20.23
CA LYS A 94 -11.12 -3.07 20.50
C LYS A 94 -12.07 -3.18 19.32
N GLU A 95 -11.58 -2.95 18.11
CA GLU A 95 -12.37 -3.11 16.87
C GLU A 95 -12.73 -4.59 16.66
N GLY A 96 -11.80 -5.52 16.96
CA GLY A 96 -12.08 -6.96 16.94
C GLY A 96 -13.16 -7.38 17.95
N GLU A 97 -13.10 -6.88 19.19
CA GLU A 97 -14.11 -7.12 20.21
C GLU A 97 -15.47 -6.52 19.84
N GLU A 98 -15.49 -5.31 19.30
CA GLU A 98 -16.71 -4.67 18.80
C GLU A 98 -17.35 -5.49 17.69
N LEU A 99 -16.59 -5.89 16.67
CA LEU A 99 -17.08 -6.73 15.58
C LEU A 99 -17.65 -8.05 16.11
N TYR A 100 -16.95 -8.71 17.04
CA TYR A 100 -17.44 -9.94 17.66
C TYR A 100 -18.80 -9.74 18.34
N ASN A 101 -18.95 -8.66 19.12
CA ASN A 101 -20.21 -8.35 19.80
C ASN A 101 -21.35 -8.05 18.81
N GLN A 102 -21.07 -7.35 17.71
CA GLN A 102 -22.05 -7.09 16.65
C GLN A 102 -22.50 -8.39 15.98
N LEU A 103 -21.56 -9.31 15.70
CA LEU A 103 -21.87 -10.62 15.11
C LEU A 103 -22.72 -11.48 16.05
N GLN A 104 -22.35 -11.55 17.34
CA GLN A 104 -23.14 -12.26 18.35
C GLN A 104 -24.58 -11.76 18.39
N LYS A 105 -24.77 -10.43 18.43
CA LYS A 105 -26.10 -9.82 18.41
C LYS A 105 -26.90 -10.22 17.17
N LYS A 106 -26.30 -10.14 15.97
CA LYS A 106 -26.96 -10.54 14.72
C LYS A 106 -27.42 -11.99 14.74
N VAL A 107 -26.60 -12.90 15.27
CA VAL A 107 -26.99 -14.32 15.33
C VAL A 107 -28.23 -14.53 16.20
N TYR A 108 -28.34 -13.82 17.33
CA TYR A 108 -29.54 -13.89 18.17
C TYR A 108 -30.77 -13.26 17.48
N GLU A 109 -30.61 -12.09 16.85
CA GLU A 109 -31.70 -11.43 16.11
C GLU A 109 -32.28 -12.33 15.00
N PHE A 110 -31.42 -13.01 14.26
CA PHE A 110 -31.86 -13.92 13.20
C PHE A 110 -32.48 -15.20 13.75
N ALA A 111 -31.99 -15.71 14.88
CA ALA A 111 -32.57 -16.87 15.53
C ALA A 111 -34.02 -16.62 15.99
N GLU A 112 -34.33 -15.42 16.50
CA GLU A 112 -35.69 -15.02 16.86
C GLU A 112 -36.63 -15.00 15.65
N SER A 113 -36.11 -14.68 14.47
CA SER A 113 -36.85 -14.69 13.21
C SER A 113 -36.96 -16.07 12.53
N GLY A 114 -36.21 -17.07 13.01
CA GLY A 114 -36.11 -18.39 12.40
C GLY A 114 -35.47 -18.36 11.00
N MET A 115 -34.59 -17.39 10.72
CA MET A 115 -33.92 -17.23 9.43
C MET A 115 -32.45 -17.63 9.49
N VAL A 116 -31.95 -18.12 8.36
CA VAL A 116 -30.52 -18.40 8.18
C VAL A 116 -29.71 -17.10 8.14
N VAL A 117 -28.47 -17.13 8.64
CA VAL A 117 -27.68 -15.93 8.96
C VAL A 117 -26.24 -15.96 8.44
N MET A 118 -25.72 -17.08 7.94
CA MET A 118 -24.29 -17.22 7.63
C MET A 118 -23.82 -16.19 6.58
N LEU A 119 -24.62 -15.95 5.53
CA LEU A 119 -24.32 -14.93 4.52
C LEU A 119 -24.38 -13.51 5.08
N GLU A 120 -25.35 -13.23 5.94
CA GLU A 120 -25.51 -11.92 6.59
C GLU A 120 -24.30 -11.61 7.49
N LEU A 121 -23.79 -12.60 8.23
CA LEU A 121 -22.57 -12.42 9.03
C LEU A 121 -21.36 -12.08 8.16
N CYS A 122 -21.24 -12.72 6.99
CA CYS A 122 -20.16 -12.44 6.06
C CYS A 122 -20.26 -11.01 5.51
N GLN A 123 -21.44 -10.61 5.03
CA GLN A 123 -21.68 -9.26 4.50
C GLN A 123 -21.43 -8.18 5.57
N HIS A 124 -21.95 -8.39 6.78
CA HIS A 124 -21.73 -7.48 7.91
C HIS A 124 -20.24 -7.33 8.22
N THR A 125 -19.51 -8.45 8.26
CA THR A 125 -18.07 -8.44 8.49
C THR A 125 -17.36 -7.66 7.38
N GLN A 126 -17.64 -7.93 6.10
CA GLN A 126 -17.00 -7.24 4.99
C GLN A 126 -17.29 -5.73 4.99
N ASN A 127 -18.51 -5.32 5.36
CA ASN A 127 -18.86 -3.90 5.51
C ASN A 127 -18.08 -3.26 6.65
N TYR A 128 -18.01 -3.92 7.82
CA TYR A 128 -17.22 -3.44 8.96
C TYR A 128 -15.74 -3.27 8.57
N LEU A 129 -15.16 -4.25 7.86
CA LEU A 129 -13.78 -4.18 7.39
C LEU A 129 -13.56 -3.03 6.41
N SER A 130 -14.53 -2.74 5.53
CA SER A 130 -14.45 -1.59 4.62
C SER A 130 -14.45 -0.25 5.36
N GLU A 131 -15.24 -0.12 6.41
CA GLU A 131 -15.31 1.11 7.23
C GLU A 131 -14.03 1.33 8.05
N HIS A 132 -13.39 0.25 8.47
CA HIS A 132 -12.18 0.28 9.30
C HIS A 132 -10.88 0.11 8.49
N ALA A 133 -10.99 -0.05 7.17
CA ALA A 133 -9.85 -0.09 6.26
C ALA A 133 -9.18 1.28 6.21
N ARG A 134 -8.17 1.48 7.06
CA ARG A 134 -7.32 2.67 7.00
C ARG A 134 -6.53 2.65 5.70
N PRO A 135 -6.51 3.72 4.89
CA PRO A 135 -5.57 3.79 3.78
C PRO A 135 -4.17 3.55 4.32
N TYR A 136 -3.33 2.83 3.56
CA TYR A 136 -1.91 2.74 3.88
C TYR A 136 -1.42 4.18 4.01
N THR A 137 -1.04 4.61 5.22
CA THR A 137 -0.88 6.03 5.51
C THR A 137 0.14 6.63 4.55
N ASP A 138 -0.30 7.58 3.73
CA ASP A 138 0.51 8.34 2.78
C ASP A 138 1.78 8.93 3.44
N SER A 139 1.79 9.08 4.77
CA SER A 139 2.91 9.63 5.56
C SER A 139 4.29 9.00 5.30
N ILE A 140 4.42 7.69 5.07
CA ILE A 140 5.75 7.08 4.83
C ILE A 140 6.19 7.33 3.38
N TYR A 141 5.26 7.24 2.44
CA TYR A 141 5.55 7.48 1.03
C TYR A 141 5.86 8.96 0.79
N ASP A 142 5.06 9.85 1.36
CA ASP A 142 5.22 11.30 1.29
C ASP A 142 6.54 11.75 1.94
N GLU A 143 6.92 11.17 3.08
CA GLU A 143 8.21 11.46 3.72
C GLU A 143 9.39 11.01 2.84
N MET A 144 9.28 9.82 2.23
CA MET A 144 10.31 9.30 1.32
C MET A 144 10.44 10.14 0.04
N VAL A 145 9.31 10.57 -0.53
CA VAL A 145 9.27 11.46 -1.72
C VAL A 145 9.83 12.83 -1.37
N ALA A 146 9.44 13.41 -0.23
CA ALA A 146 9.95 14.70 0.23
C ALA A 146 11.47 14.65 0.49
N GLU A 147 11.97 13.57 1.09
CA GLU A 147 13.40 13.39 1.30
C GLU A 147 14.15 13.22 -0.03
N GLN A 148 13.62 12.44 -0.97
CA GLN A 148 14.21 12.27 -2.30
C GLN A 148 14.28 13.59 -3.08
N GLU A 149 13.21 14.40 -3.04
CA GLU A 149 13.21 15.73 -3.65
C GLU A 149 14.22 16.66 -2.98
N SER A 150 14.32 16.63 -1.66
CA SER A 150 15.28 17.44 -0.90
C SER A 150 16.73 17.10 -1.29
N ARG A 151 17.05 15.80 -1.38
CA ARG A 151 18.35 15.31 -1.85
C ARG A 151 18.65 15.77 -3.27
N ARG A 152 17.68 15.61 -4.19
CA ARG A 152 17.84 16.05 -5.59
C ARG A 152 18.10 17.55 -5.71
N ARG A 153 17.44 18.38 -4.89
CA ARG A 153 17.67 19.83 -4.85
C ARG A 153 19.04 20.18 -4.26
N ALA A 154 19.51 19.43 -3.25
CA ALA A 154 20.83 19.63 -2.67
C ALA A 154 21.95 19.30 -3.67
N ASP A 155 21.81 18.18 -4.39
CA ASP A 155 22.77 17.76 -5.42
C ASP A 155 22.84 18.78 -6.56
N GLN A 156 21.68 19.28 -7.04
CA GLN A 156 21.64 20.33 -8.06
C GLN A 156 22.37 21.60 -7.61
N LYS A 157 22.17 22.05 -6.38
CA LYS A 157 22.87 23.23 -5.83
C LYS A 157 24.37 23.00 -5.71
N ALA A 158 24.80 21.80 -5.32
CA ALA A 158 26.21 21.47 -5.21
C ALA A 158 26.89 21.48 -6.60
N GLU A 159 26.23 20.92 -7.62
CA GLU A 159 26.72 20.92 -9.01
C GLU A 159 26.83 22.36 -9.56
N GLU A 160 25.80 23.19 -9.33
CA GLU A 160 25.80 24.61 -9.72
C GLU A 160 26.95 25.39 -9.06
N GLU A 161 27.23 25.14 -7.78
CA GLU A 161 28.33 25.81 -7.07
C GLU A 161 29.70 25.34 -7.59
N ILE A 162 29.88 24.04 -7.85
CA ILE A 162 31.11 23.51 -8.45
C ILE A 162 31.33 24.15 -9.83
N GLN A 163 30.29 24.25 -10.64
CA GLN A 163 30.36 24.86 -11.97
C GLN A 163 30.73 26.35 -11.88
N ARG A 164 30.10 27.09 -10.97
CA ARG A 164 30.44 28.51 -10.72
C ARG A 164 31.88 28.69 -10.28
N GLN A 165 32.39 27.83 -9.39
CA GLN A 165 33.79 27.88 -8.95
C GLN A 165 34.76 27.59 -10.09
N ARG A 166 34.43 26.65 -10.99
CA ARG A 166 35.25 26.38 -12.19
C ARG A 166 35.28 27.59 -13.12
N GLU A 167 34.14 28.22 -13.39
CA GLU A 167 34.05 29.41 -14.24
C GLU A 167 34.88 30.56 -13.68
N LEU A 168 34.81 30.80 -12.36
CA LEU A 168 35.64 31.80 -11.69
C LEU A 168 37.14 31.49 -11.80
N GLN A 169 37.53 30.22 -11.66
CA GLN A 169 38.94 29.81 -11.82
C GLN A 169 39.42 29.98 -13.26
N GLU A 170 38.60 29.62 -14.25
CA GLU A 170 38.93 29.79 -15.67
C GLU A 170 39.06 31.26 -16.04
N GLU A 171 38.18 32.12 -15.54
CA GLU A 171 38.25 33.57 -15.76
C GLU A 171 39.49 34.19 -15.11
N ALA A 172 39.80 33.83 -13.87
CA ALA A 172 41.02 34.27 -13.19
C ALA A 172 42.26 33.81 -13.97
N HIS A 173 42.30 32.55 -14.42
CA HIS A 173 43.40 32.03 -15.20
C HIS A 173 43.56 32.77 -16.55
N ARG A 174 42.46 33.02 -17.27
CA ARG A 174 42.48 33.82 -18.50
C ARG A 174 43.01 35.23 -18.28
N SER A 175 42.59 35.88 -17.19
CA SER A 175 43.08 37.23 -16.84
C SER A 175 44.59 37.23 -16.60
N THR A 176 45.12 36.28 -15.83
CA THR A 176 46.57 36.16 -15.58
C THR A 176 47.37 35.92 -16.87
N MET A 177 46.90 35.05 -17.76
CA MET A 177 47.54 34.83 -19.07
C MET A 177 47.53 36.09 -19.95
N GLN A 178 46.41 36.84 -19.96
CA GLN A 178 46.33 38.09 -20.71
C GLN A 178 47.31 39.14 -20.19
N GLU A 179 47.46 39.26 -18.87
CA GLU A 179 48.47 40.14 -18.25
C GLU A 179 49.90 39.72 -18.61
N GLU A 180 50.20 38.42 -18.62
CA GLU A 180 51.51 37.89 -19.05
C GLU A 180 51.81 38.18 -20.51
N VAL A 181 50.85 37.95 -21.41
CA VAL A 181 50.98 38.27 -22.84
C VAL A 181 51.18 39.76 -23.04
N ALA A 182 50.41 40.62 -22.35
CA ALA A 182 50.56 42.07 -22.42
C ALA A 182 51.95 42.52 -21.95
N ARG A 183 52.50 41.92 -20.88
CA ARG A 183 53.87 42.17 -20.42
C ARG A 183 54.91 41.79 -21.48
N TRP A 184 54.79 40.62 -22.10
CA TRP A 184 55.68 40.17 -23.17
C TRP A 184 55.64 41.09 -24.39
N VAL A 185 54.44 41.47 -24.85
CA VAL A 185 54.26 42.38 -25.99
C VAL A 185 54.90 43.74 -25.70
N ASN A 186 54.67 44.31 -24.51
CA ASN A 186 55.27 45.58 -24.11
C ASN A 186 56.81 45.50 -24.10
N GLN A 187 57.36 44.45 -23.47
CA GLN A 187 58.81 44.23 -23.44
C GLN A 187 59.40 44.12 -24.85
N MET A 188 58.72 43.39 -25.74
CA MET A 188 59.15 43.23 -27.13
C MET A 188 59.11 44.56 -27.89
N CYS A 189 58.07 45.37 -27.72
CA CYS A 189 58.00 46.74 -28.27
C CYS A 189 59.14 47.63 -27.77
N ILE A 190 59.49 47.57 -26.48
CA ILE A 190 60.61 48.33 -25.93
C ILE A 190 61.93 47.91 -26.57
N VAL A 191 62.17 46.60 -26.71
CA VAL A 191 63.41 46.07 -27.31
C VAL A 191 63.51 46.42 -28.79
N THR A 192 62.43 46.27 -29.57
CA THR A 192 62.42 46.63 -30.99
C THR A 192 62.62 48.13 -31.19
N THR A 193 62.00 48.96 -30.35
CA THR A 193 62.18 50.42 -30.40
C THR A 193 63.62 50.82 -30.07
N LYS A 194 64.23 50.25 -29.01
CA LYS A 194 65.63 50.47 -28.67
C LYS A 194 66.58 50.04 -29.80
N LYS A 195 66.30 48.90 -30.44
CA LYS A 195 67.09 48.39 -31.57
C LYS A 195 66.99 49.29 -32.81
N TRP A 196 65.81 49.83 -33.09
CA TRP A 196 65.60 50.83 -34.15
C TRP A 196 66.32 52.15 -33.87
N ILE A 197 66.21 52.68 -32.65
CA ILE A 197 66.94 53.88 -32.23
C ILE A 197 68.45 53.68 -32.37
N PHE A 198 68.98 52.54 -31.91
CA PHE A 198 70.40 52.20 -32.03
C PHE A 198 70.85 52.08 -33.49
N PHE A 199 70.04 51.46 -34.35
CA PHE A 199 70.33 51.35 -35.78
C PHE A 199 70.35 52.73 -36.46
N PHE A 200 69.43 53.62 -36.11
CA PHE A 200 69.34 54.97 -36.66
C PHE A 200 70.47 55.91 -36.17
N ILE A 201 70.97 55.69 -34.95
CA ILE A 201 72.10 56.46 -34.40
C ILE A 201 73.44 56.01 -35.01
N ILE A 202 73.62 54.72 -35.31
CA ILE A 202 74.90 54.18 -35.82
C ILE A 202 75.03 54.29 -37.35
N HIS A 203 73.91 54.29 -38.07
CA HIS A 203 73.89 54.51 -39.52
C HIS A 203 73.10 55.77 -39.87
N PRO A 204 73.63 56.98 -39.58
CA PRO A 204 73.02 58.20 -40.08
C PRO A 204 73.09 58.15 -41.61
N ARG A 205 71.93 58.24 -42.27
CA ARG A 205 71.87 58.43 -43.73
C ARG A 205 72.64 59.71 -44.07
N THR A 206 73.78 59.57 -44.73
CA THR A 206 74.44 60.64 -45.50
C THR A 206 73.62 61.01 -46.72
#